data_AF-A0A9X9X3R8-F1
#
_entry.id   AF-A0A9X9X3R8-F1
#
_cell.length_a   1.000
_cell.length_b   1.000
_cell.length_c   1.000
_cell.angle_alpha   90.00
_cell.angle_beta   90.00
_cell.angle_gamma   90.00
#
_symmetry.space_group_name_H-M   'P 1'
#
loop_
_entity.id
_entity.type
_entity.pdbx_description
1 polymer ?
#
loop_
_entity_poly.entity_id
_entity_poly.type
_entity_poly.pdbx_seq_one_letter_code
_entity_poly.pdbx_strand_id
1 'polypeptide(L)'
;AVAAEPPAAARQVRAPPLRDLEGPYPRVTWPSAAPAAAEGAARIDGAPRYAGAVLDARQEGEGWELLDLRLRDLACRGERWRELKLKFGVSGANVVLEFRRAPAWPRAFEAWPGTEKDAYGDKFVLVLEGDELRGLDRVAPGRDSTLLAALAAIMPRVVAELLAEGESDRCARAAARLAGLPLAEAWSR
;
A
#
# COMPACT_ATOMS: atom_id res chain seq x y z
N ALA A 1 17.45 34.46 -43.60
CA ALA A 1 17.33 34.17 -42.16
C ALA A 1 16.25 33.12 -41.99
N VAL A 2 16.62 31.91 -41.60
CA VAL A 2 15.67 30.81 -41.38
C VAL A 2 15.15 30.96 -39.95
N ALA A 3 13.85 31.22 -39.81
CA ALA A 3 13.20 31.34 -38.51
C ALA A 3 13.10 29.95 -37.87
N ALA A 4 13.66 29.81 -36.66
CA ALA A 4 13.57 28.59 -35.87
C ALA A 4 12.14 28.46 -35.31
N GLU A 5 11.51 27.30 -35.52
CA GLU A 5 10.27 26.92 -34.86
C GLU A 5 10.49 26.82 -33.33
N PRO A 6 9.53 27.29 -32.50
CA PRO A 6 9.59 27.08 -31.07
C PRO A 6 9.36 25.60 -30.71
N PRO A 7 9.99 25.09 -29.64
CA PRO A 7 9.82 23.70 -29.21
C PRO A 7 8.37 23.42 -28.79
N ALA A 8 7.86 22.27 -29.24
CA ALA A 8 6.54 21.77 -28.91
C ALA A 8 6.34 21.73 -27.38
N ALA A 9 5.31 22.43 -26.91
CA ALA A 9 4.90 22.40 -25.51
C ALA A 9 4.67 20.96 -25.06
N ALA A 10 5.35 20.55 -23.99
CA ALA A 10 5.15 19.26 -23.34
C ALA A 10 3.67 19.10 -23.00
N ARG A 11 3.01 18.17 -23.69
CA ARG A 11 1.61 17.80 -23.46
C ARG A 11 1.55 17.27 -22.02
N GLN A 12 0.92 18.00 -21.10
CA GLN A 12 0.62 17.49 -19.77
C GLN A 12 -0.32 16.30 -19.92
N VAL A 13 0.26 15.09 -19.90
CA VAL A 13 -0.51 13.86 -19.75
C VAL A 13 -1.02 13.86 -18.32
N ARG A 14 -2.30 14.15 -18.13
CA ARG A 14 -2.97 13.92 -16.85
C ARG A 14 -2.93 12.42 -16.59
N ALA A 15 -2.37 12.01 -15.47
CA ALA A 15 -2.52 10.63 -14.99
C ALA A 15 -4.02 10.27 -15.03
N PRO A 16 -4.38 9.05 -15.46
CA PRO A 16 -5.77 8.61 -15.39
C PRO A 16 -6.24 8.75 -13.93
N PRO A 17 -7.49 9.18 -13.68
CA PRO A 17 -8.02 9.15 -12.33
C PRO A 17 -7.83 7.73 -11.77
N LEU A 18 -7.47 7.59 -10.48
CA LEU A 18 -7.37 6.30 -9.73
C LEU A 18 -8.62 5.38 -9.86
N ARG A 19 -9.67 5.88 -10.51
CA ARG A 19 -10.93 5.23 -10.87
C ARG A 19 -10.78 4.30 -12.08
N ASP A 20 -9.79 4.52 -12.95
CA ASP A 20 -9.63 3.80 -14.23
C ASP A 20 -8.67 2.59 -14.13
N LEU A 21 -8.27 2.19 -12.91
CA LEU A 21 -7.43 1.01 -12.65
C LEU A 21 -8.26 -0.30 -12.55
N GLU A 22 -9.41 -0.35 -13.23
CA GLU A 22 -10.35 -1.47 -13.21
C GLU A 22 -9.99 -2.51 -14.28
N GLY A 23 -9.11 -3.44 -13.93
CA GLY A 23 -8.91 -4.70 -14.66
C GLY A 23 -9.69 -5.86 -14.00
N PRO A 24 -10.14 -6.88 -14.76
CA PRO A 24 -10.85 -8.03 -14.21
C PRO A 24 -9.89 -8.97 -13.48
N TYR A 25 -10.05 -9.15 -12.16
CA TYR A 25 -9.32 -10.17 -11.42
C TYR A 25 -10.15 -11.46 -11.32
N PRO A 26 -9.55 -12.65 -11.51
CA PRO A 26 -10.24 -13.91 -11.31
C PRO A 26 -10.70 -14.03 -9.85
N ARG A 27 -11.92 -14.57 -9.66
CA ARG A 27 -12.44 -14.94 -8.35
C ARG A 27 -11.60 -16.09 -7.82
N VAL A 28 -10.81 -15.85 -6.78
CA VAL A 28 -10.22 -16.93 -6.01
C VAL A 28 -10.94 -17.03 -4.69
N THR A 29 -11.50 -18.21 -4.43
CA THR A 29 -12.18 -18.54 -3.18
C THR A 29 -11.14 -18.97 -2.16
N TRP A 30 -11.08 -18.25 -1.05
CA TRP A 30 -10.18 -18.57 0.05
C TRP A 30 -10.92 -19.29 1.17
N PRO A 31 -10.29 -20.28 1.83
CA PRO A 31 -10.81 -20.82 3.07
C PRO A 31 -10.74 -19.72 4.14
N SER A 32 -11.91 -19.26 4.58
CA SER A 32 -12.04 -18.39 5.75
C SER A 32 -11.52 -19.14 6.97
N ALA A 33 -10.35 -18.77 7.48
CA ALA A 33 -9.87 -19.28 8.74
C ALA A 33 -10.53 -18.48 9.87
N ALA A 34 -11.45 -19.15 10.58
CA ALA A 34 -11.99 -18.74 11.87
C ALA A 34 -10.87 -18.31 12.87
N PRO A 35 -11.18 -17.50 13.90
CA PRO A 35 -10.16 -16.93 14.78
C PRO A 35 -9.50 -18.03 15.60
N ALA A 36 -8.28 -18.44 15.21
CA ALA A 36 -7.47 -19.23 16.14
C ALA A 36 -7.18 -18.37 17.38
N ALA A 37 -7.41 -18.92 18.55
CA ALA A 37 -7.16 -18.30 19.84
C ALA A 37 -5.70 -17.84 19.97
N ALA A 38 -5.52 -16.86 20.85
CA ALA A 38 -4.22 -16.38 21.30
C ALA A 38 -3.46 -17.49 22.02
N GLU A 39 -2.25 -17.82 21.56
CA GLU A 39 -1.28 -18.52 22.38
C GLU A 39 0.14 -18.20 21.89
N GLY A 40 0.95 -17.65 22.79
CA GLY A 40 2.33 -17.24 22.53
C GLY A 40 2.52 -15.73 22.42
N ALA A 41 2.24 -14.99 23.50
CA ALA A 41 2.71 -13.62 23.70
C ALA A 41 4.23 -13.61 23.93
N ALA A 42 5.02 -14.01 22.92
CA ALA A 42 6.41 -13.61 22.85
C ALA A 42 6.41 -12.08 22.73
N ARG A 43 7.05 -11.37 23.66
CA ARG A 43 7.20 -9.91 23.62
C ARG A 43 7.67 -9.53 22.21
N ILE A 44 6.80 -8.88 21.46
CA ILE A 44 7.10 -8.42 20.11
C ILE A 44 7.92 -7.14 20.32
N ASP A 45 9.25 -7.28 20.30
CA ASP A 45 10.16 -6.13 20.26
C ASP A 45 9.74 -5.19 19.12
N GLY A 46 9.78 -3.89 19.40
CA GLY A 46 9.04 -2.84 18.68
C GLY A 46 9.35 -2.63 17.20
N ALA A 47 10.25 -3.42 16.60
CA ALA A 47 10.51 -3.40 15.17
C ALA A 47 9.49 -4.27 14.41
N PRO A 48 8.96 -3.80 13.27
CA PRO A 48 8.01 -4.57 12.49
C PRO A 48 8.67 -5.77 11.82
N ARG A 49 7.96 -6.90 11.83
CA ARG A 49 8.38 -8.18 11.23
C ARG A 49 7.22 -8.84 10.52
N TYR A 50 7.50 -9.67 9.53
CA TYR A 50 6.52 -10.48 8.81
C TYR A 50 7.12 -11.85 8.48
N ALA A 51 6.28 -12.86 8.31
CA ALA A 51 6.72 -14.23 8.02
C ALA A 51 6.85 -14.51 6.52
N GLY A 52 6.11 -13.79 5.68
CA GLY A 52 6.23 -13.93 4.22
C GLY A 52 5.43 -12.88 3.46
N ALA A 53 5.82 -12.68 2.21
CA ALA A 53 5.17 -11.80 1.26
C ALA A 53 4.88 -12.56 -0.04
N VAL A 54 3.81 -12.21 -0.74
CA VAL A 54 3.44 -12.76 -2.05
C VAL A 54 3.02 -11.62 -2.96
N LEU A 55 3.53 -11.62 -4.19
CA LEU A 55 3.06 -10.77 -5.28
C LEU A 55 1.95 -11.51 -6.03
N ASP A 56 0.71 -11.04 -5.91
CA ASP A 56 -0.44 -11.64 -6.60
C ASP A 56 -0.52 -11.17 -8.05
N ALA A 57 -0.26 -9.87 -8.28
CA ALA A 57 -0.28 -9.27 -9.59
C ALA A 57 0.57 -8.01 -9.62
N ARG A 58 1.10 -7.70 -10.81
CA ARG A 58 1.70 -6.41 -11.12
C ARG A 58 0.91 -5.77 -12.26
N GLN A 59 0.67 -4.47 -12.13
CA GLN A 59 0.07 -3.66 -13.17
C GLN A 59 0.90 -2.40 -13.36
N GLU A 60 1.03 -1.96 -14.59
CA GLU A 60 1.76 -0.74 -14.92
C GLU A 60 1.13 -0.05 -16.12
N GLY A 61 1.40 1.24 -16.22
CA GLY A 61 1.02 2.05 -17.35
C GLY A 61 1.84 3.33 -17.40
N GLU A 62 1.42 4.26 -18.25
CA GLU A 62 2.10 5.53 -18.37
C GLU A 62 2.04 6.31 -17.04
N GLY A 63 3.20 6.49 -16.42
CA GLY A 63 3.34 7.23 -15.17
C GLY A 63 2.87 6.52 -13.90
N TRP A 64 2.45 5.25 -13.94
CA TRP A 64 2.01 4.53 -12.73
C TRP A 64 2.44 3.06 -12.74
N GLU A 65 2.51 2.49 -11.55
CA GLU A 65 2.87 1.09 -11.32
C GLU A 65 2.28 0.65 -9.98
N LEU A 66 1.68 -0.54 -9.92
CA LEU A 66 1.04 -1.09 -8.74
C LEU A 66 1.35 -2.57 -8.57
N LEU A 67 1.64 -2.95 -7.34
CA LEU A 67 1.84 -4.30 -6.86
C LEU A 67 0.63 -4.70 -6.01
N ASP A 68 -0.07 -5.77 -6.37
CA ASP A 68 -1.06 -6.42 -5.50
C ASP A 68 -0.32 -7.40 -4.58
N LEU A 69 -0.30 -7.09 -3.28
CA LEU A 69 0.55 -7.74 -2.30
C LEU A 69 -0.28 -8.46 -1.25
N ARG A 70 0.19 -9.64 -0.83
CA ARG A 70 -0.22 -10.30 0.40
C ARG A 70 0.94 -10.42 1.37
N LEU A 71 0.68 -10.10 2.64
CA LEU A 71 1.62 -10.27 3.74
C LEU A 71 1.05 -11.26 4.75
N ARG A 72 1.94 -12.10 5.30
CA ARG A 72 1.61 -13.07 6.34
C ARG A 72 2.32 -12.74 7.64
N ASP A 73 1.56 -12.84 8.73
CA ASP A 73 2.02 -12.65 10.10
C ASP A 73 2.82 -11.36 10.32
N LEU A 74 2.29 -10.24 9.82
CA LEU A 74 2.83 -8.92 10.17
C LEU A 74 2.64 -8.71 11.67
N ALA A 75 3.70 -8.26 12.35
CA ALA A 75 3.65 -7.94 13.77
C ALA A 75 4.49 -6.70 14.06
N CYS A 76 4.00 -5.83 14.94
CA CYS A 76 4.67 -4.59 15.34
C CYS A 76 4.07 -4.10 16.66
N ARG A 77 4.91 -3.68 17.62
CA ARG A 77 4.47 -3.06 18.90
C ARG A 77 3.37 -3.83 19.65
N GLY A 78 3.47 -5.16 19.69
CA GLY A 78 2.48 -6.03 20.34
C GLY A 78 1.24 -6.35 19.51
N GLU A 79 1.05 -5.67 18.37
CA GLU A 79 -0.03 -5.94 17.43
C GLU A 79 0.37 -7.03 16.42
N ARG A 80 -0.63 -7.78 15.94
CA ARG A 80 -0.46 -8.81 14.91
C ARG A 80 -1.58 -8.78 13.88
N TRP A 81 -1.20 -8.92 12.61
CA TRP A 81 -2.07 -9.15 11.46
C TRP A 81 -1.65 -10.46 10.80
N ARG A 82 -2.49 -11.49 10.94
CA ARG A 82 -2.21 -12.82 10.38
C ARG A 82 -2.08 -12.79 8.87
N GLU A 83 -2.92 -12.00 8.23
CA GLU A 83 -2.91 -11.81 6.80
C GLU A 83 -3.33 -10.37 6.49
N LEU A 84 -2.67 -9.78 5.50
CA LEU A 84 -3.01 -8.48 4.94
C LEU A 84 -2.99 -8.59 3.43
N LYS A 85 -3.94 -7.92 2.78
CA LYS A 85 -3.95 -7.72 1.35
C LYS A 85 -4.09 -6.23 1.06
N LEU A 86 -3.20 -5.72 0.20
CA LEU A 86 -3.14 -4.32 -0.17
C LEU A 86 -2.52 -4.17 -1.55
N LYS A 87 -2.78 -3.04 -2.21
CA LYS A 87 -1.98 -2.59 -3.35
C LYS A 87 -0.97 -1.56 -2.90
N PHE A 88 0.26 -1.67 -3.39
CA PHE A 88 1.32 -0.71 -3.16
C PHE A 88 1.92 -0.26 -4.49
N GLY A 89 2.23 1.02 -4.65
CA GLY A 89 3.03 1.45 -5.78
C GLY A 89 3.07 2.96 -5.96
N VAL A 90 3.14 3.37 -7.22
CA VAL A 90 3.24 4.78 -7.62
C VAL A 90 2.14 5.18 -8.59
N SER A 91 1.71 6.43 -8.48
CA SER A 91 0.88 7.10 -9.46
C SER A 91 1.42 8.53 -9.67
N GLY A 92 2.06 8.77 -10.81
CA GLY A 92 2.86 9.95 -11.05
C GLY A 92 4.03 10.05 -10.07
N ALA A 93 4.09 11.13 -9.31
CA ALA A 93 5.08 11.34 -8.27
C ALA A 93 4.64 10.79 -6.89
N ASN A 94 3.44 10.22 -6.78
CA ASN A 94 2.86 9.88 -5.49
C ASN A 94 3.07 8.41 -5.14
N VAL A 95 3.31 8.13 -3.86
CA VAL A 95 3.27 6.76 -3.34
C VAL A 95 1.84 6.44 -2.93
N VAL A 96 1.38 5.22 -3.25
CA VAL A 96 0.00 4.80 -3.01
C VAL A 96 -0.01 3.53 -2.18
N LEU A 97 -0.84 3.52 -1.12
CA LEU A 97 -1.31 2.32 -0.45
C LEU A 97 -2.83 2.25 -0.62
N GLU A 98 -3.33 1.18 -1.23
CA GLU A 98 -4.77 0.93 -1.35
C GLU A 98 -5.15 -0.34 -0.60
N PHE A 99 -6.16 -0.22 0.26
CA PHE A 99 -6.79 -1.34 0.94
C PHE A 99 -8.22 -1.51 0.43
N ARG A 100 -8.70 -2.76 0.40
CA ARG A 100 -10.07 -3.06 0.01
C ARG A 100 -10.80 -3.85 1.08
N ARG A 101 -12.09 -3.57 1.22
CA ARG A 101 -13.04 -4.36 2.01
C ARG A 101 -13.93 -5.13 1.05
N ALA A 102 -13.51 -6.37 0.78
CA ALA A 102 -14.26 -7.33 -0.03
C ALA A 102 -14.50 -8.62 0.78
N PRO A 103 -15.55 -9.41 0.50
CA PRO A 103 -15.87 -10.61 1.27
C PRO A 103 -14.73 -11.63 1.41
N ALA A 104 -13.81 -11.66 0.44
CA ALA A 104 -12.65 -12.55 0.43
C ALA A 104 -11.36 -11.91 0.95
N TRP A 105 -11.37 -10.65 1.41
CA TRP A 105 -10.15 -9.97 1.85
C TRP A 105 -10.03 -10.01 3.38
N PRO A 106 -8.81 -10.19 3.92
CA PRO A 106 -8.60 -10.10 5.36
C PRO A 106 -8.90 -8.68 5.85
N ARG A 107 -9.45 -8.58 7.06
CA ARG A 107 -9.73 -7.29 7.70
C ARG A 107 -8.42 -6.64 8.14
N ALA A 108 -7.99 -5.60 7.41
CA ALA A 108 -6.81 -4.81 7.77
C ALA A 108 -7.07 -3.92 9.00
N PHE A 109 -8.18 -3.18 8.99
CA PHE A 109 -8.48 -2.13 9.97
C PHE A 109 -9.55 -2.54 10.99
N GLU A 110 -9.42 -2.04 12.22
CA GLU A 110 -10.47 -2.16 13.24
C GLU A 110 -11.69 -1.33 12.87
N ALA A 111 -11.51 -0.05 12.55
CA ALA A 111 -12.58 0.77 11.99
C ALA A 111 -12.28 0.98 10.50
N TRP A 112 -13.19 0.58 9.61
CA TRP A 112 -12.97 0.78 8.18
C TRP A 112 -12.92 2.29 7.86
N PRO A 113 -11.78 2.83 7.40
CA PRO A 113 -11.61 4.29 7.22
C PRO A 113 -12.04 4.77 5.82
N GLY A 114 -12.34 3.85 4.91
CA GLY A 114 -12.68 4.15 3.53
C GLY A 114 -14.14 4.54 3.34
N THR A 115 -14.39 5.63 2.62
CA THR A 115 -15.72 6.06 2.17
C THR A 115 -15.92 5.87 0.67
N GLU A 116 -14.85 5.52 -0.05
CA GLU A 116 -14.89 5.29 -1.49
C GLU A 116 -15.35 3.87 -1.80
N LYS A 117 -16.08 3.72 -2.89
CA LYS A 117 -16.59 2.44 -3.36
C LYS A 117 -16.45 2.35 -4.88
N ASP A 118 -16.02 1.19 -5.36
CA ASP A 118 -16.00 0.85 -6.78
C ASP A 118 -16.81 -0.44 -7.05
N ALA A 119 -16.71 -0.99 -8.26
CA ALA A 119 -17.42 -2.22 -8.64
C ALA A 119 -17.07 -3.44 -7.78
N TYR A 120 -15.95 -3.40 -7.06
CA TYR A 120 -15.42 -4.52 -6.28
C TYR A 120 -15.53 -4.31 -4.76
N GLY A 121 -16.12 -3.21 -4.31
CA GLY A 121 -16.40 -2.94 -2.91
C GLY A 121 -15.78 -1.64 -2.40
N ASP A 122 -15.72 -1.52 -1.08
CA ASP A 122 -15.20 -0.31 -0.46
C ASP A 122 -13.67 -0.31 -0.53
N LYS A 123 -13.10 0.85 -0.79
CA LYS A 123 -11.65 1.05 -0.82
C LYS A 123 -11.22 2.20 0.06
N PHE A 124 -10.00 2.09 0.56
CA PHE A 124 -9.31 3.14 1.28
C PHE A 124 -7.94 3.36 0.66
N VAL A 125 -7.66 4.59 0.25
CA VAL A 125 -6.41 4.95 -0.44
C VAL A 125 -5.67 5.99 0.39
N LEU A 126 -4.43 5.67 0.76
CA LEU A 126 -3.47 6.61 1.29
C LEU A 126 -2.54 7.04 0.17
N VAL A 127 -2.33 8.36 0.05
CA VAL A 127 -1.50 8.95 -0.98
C VAL A 127 -0.42 9.80 -0.31
N LEU A 128 0.83 9.54 -0.65
CA LEU A 128 1.97 10.38 -0.28
C LEU A 128 2.24 11.38 -1.40
N GLU A 129 1.94 12.64 -1.16
CA GLU A 129 2.21 13.78 -2.05
C GLU A 129 3.37 14.59 -1.45
N GLY A 130 4.52 14.66 -2.13
CA GLY A 130 5.75 15.22 -1.52
C GLY A 130 6.14 14.51 -0.21
N ASP A 131 6.21 15.25 0.89
CA ASP A 131 6.51 14.70 2.22
C ASP A 131 5.24 14.56 3.10
N GLU A 132 4.05 14.70 2.51
CA GLU A 132 2.77 14.70 3.22
C GLU A 132 1.91 13.46 2.90
N LEU A 133 1.33 12.86 3.94
CA LEU A 133 0.33 11.80 3.79
C LEU A 133 -1.09 12.36 3.80
N ARG A 134 -1.83 12.07 2.72
CA ARG A 134 -3.26 12.32 2.64
C ARG A 134 -4.09 11.10 3.03
N GLY A 135 -5.18 11.35 3.74
CA GLY A 135 -6.12 10.35 4.23
C GLY A 135 -5.74 9.73 5.58
N LEU A 136 -4.62 10.16 6.17
CA LEU A 136 -4.14 9.66 7.47
C LEU A 136 -5.10 10.04 8.62
N ASP A 137 -5.73 11.21 8.51
CA ASP A 137 -6.75 11.74 9.42
C ASP A 137 -7.99 10.85 9.55
N ARG A 138 -8.24 9.99 8.54
CA ARG A 138 -9.34 9.02 8.55
C ARG A 138 -9.01 7.76 9.33
N VAL A 139 -7.75 7.60 9.73
CA VAL A 139 -7.24 6.45 10.46
C VAL A 139 -7.17 6.83 11.94
N ALA A 140 -7.92 6.12 12.77
CA ALA A 140 -7.94 6.34 14.21
C ALA A 140 -6.60 5.93 14.87
N PRO A 141 -6.26 6.49 16.06
CA PRO A 141 -5.07 6.08 16.79
C PRO A 141 -5.17 4.63 17.28
N GLY A 142 -4.01 4.01 17.55
CA GLY A 142 -3.90 2.68 18.16
C GLY A 142 -3.40 1.61 17.19
N ARG A 143 -4.20 0.56 16.99
CA ARG A 143 -3.82 -0.58 16.16
C ARG A 143 -3.66 -0.19 14.70
N ASP A 144 -4.60 0.58 14.16
CA ASP A 144 -4.63 0.96 12.75
C ASP A 144 -3.48 1.89 12.36
N SER A 145 -3.07 2.78 13.28
CA SER A 145 -1.86 3.57 13.11
C SER A 145 -0.61 2.68 13.17
N THR A 146 -0.53 1.75 14.12
CA THR A 146 0.57 0.77 14.22
C THR A 146 0.73 -0.07 12.95
N LEU A 147 -0.38 -0.46 12.30
CA LEU A 147 -0.38 -1.15 11.00
C LEU A 147 0.36 -0.34 9.95
N LEU A 148 0.01 0.94 9.79
CA LEU A 148 0.59 1.79 8.76
C LEU A 148 2.08 2.04 8.99
N ALA A 149 2.54 2.15 10.25
CA ALA A 149 3.98 2.30 10.52
C ALA A 149 4.72 1.02 10.20
N ALA A 150 4.12 -0.12 10.58
CA ALA A 150 4.68 -1.41 10.29
C ALA A 150 4.86 -1.58 8.78
N LEU A 151 3.82 -1.28 7.99
CA LEU A 151 3.86 -1.36 6.53
C LEU A 151 4.92 -0.43 5.93
N ALA A 152 4.97 0.83 6.34
CA ALA A 152 5.95 1.77 5.82
C ALA A 152 7.39 1.35 6.07
N ALA A 153 7.67 0.84 7.27
CA ALA A 153 9.00 0.38 7.64
C ALA A 153 9.43 -0.88 6.88
N ILE A 154 8.50 -1.82 6.59
CA ILE A 154 8.86 -3.09 5.92
C ILE A 154 8.80 -3.00 4.40
N MET A 155 8.11 -2.00 3.82
CA MET A 155 7.86 -1.97 2.38
C MET A 155 9.12 -2.04 1.52
N PRO A 156 10.24 -1.36 1.84
CA PRO A 156 11.48 -1.48 1.07
C PRO A 156 11.95 -2.93 0.96
N ARG A 157 11.90 -3.66 2.08
CA ARG A 157 12.28 -5.07 2.15
C ARG A 157 11.31 -5.95 1.37
N VAL A 158 10.01 -5.74 1.53
CA VAL A 158 8.96 -6.50 0.82
C VAL A 158 9.12 -6.35 -0.70
N VAL A 159 9.34 -5.13 -1.18
CA VAL A 159 9.55 -4.85 -2.60
C VAL A 159 10.82 -5.52 -3.13
N ALA A 160 11.93 -5.45 -2.37
CA ALA A 160 13.18 -6.11 -2.74
C ALA A 160 13.09 -7.65 -2.73
N GLU A 161 12.29 -8.24 -1.84
CA GLU A 161 12.06 -9.69 -1.80
C GLU A 161 11.20 -10.20 -2.96
N LEU A 162 10.25 -9.38 -3.43
CA LEU A 162 9.25 -9.80 -4.42
C LEU A 162 9.61 -9.49 -5.87
N LEU A 163 10.58 -8.60 -6.11
CA LEU A 163 10.95 -8.14 -7.43
C LEU A 163 12.44 -8.42 -7.65
N ALA A 164 12.79 -8.94 -8.83
CA ALA A 164 14.20 -9.09 -9.17
C ALA A 164 14.88 -7.72 -9.35
N GLU A 165 16.20 -7.68 -9.24
CA GLU A 165 16.97 -6.47 -9.49
C GLU A 165 16.62 -5.86 -10.87
N GLY A 166 16.25 -4.58 -10.87
CA GLY A 166 15.90 -3.83 -12.07
C GLY A 166 14.47 -4.02 -12.59
N GLU A 167 13.65 -4.89 -11.98
CA GLU A 167 12.28 -5.12 -12.46
C GLU A 167 11.33 -3.96 -12.13
N SER A 168 11.55 -3.21 -11.04
CA SER A 168 10.64 -2.15 -10.60
C SER A 168 11.32 -1.04 -9.81
N ASP A 169 12.12 -0.27 -10.54
CA ASP A 169 12.81 0.92 -10.03
C ASP A 169 11.86 1.93 -9.37
N ARG A 170 10.61 2.05 -9.85
CA ARG A 170 9.65 3.02 -9.33
C ARG A 170 9.08 2.59 -7.98
N CYS A 171 8.63 1.34 -7.85
CA CYS A 171 8.13 0.85 -6.56
C CYS A 171 9.25 0.76 -5.52
N ALA A 172 10.49 0.44 -5.91
CA ALA A 172 11.63 0.46 -5.00
C ALA A 172 11.87 1.87 -4.42
N ARG A 173 11.92 2.91 -5.28
CA ARG A 173 12.04 4.31 -4.84
C ARG A 173 10.85 4.76 -3.97
N ALA A 174 9.65 4.35 -4.35
CA ALA A 174 8.44 4.66 -3.60
C ALA A 174 8.47 4.06 -2.19
N ALA A 175 8.96 2.82 -2.07
CA ALA A 175 9.05 2.13 -0.79
C ALA A 175 10.07 2.80 0.13
N ALA A 176 11.23 3.19 -0.42
CA ALA A 176 12.23 3.95 0.31
C ALA A 176 11.67 5.30 0.81
N ARG A 177 10.92 6.02 -0.03
CA ARG A 177 10.30 7.29 0.36
C ARG A 177 9.22 7.11 1.44
N LEU A 178 8.39 6.07 1.34
CA LEU A 178 7.40 5.72 2.35
C LEU A 178 8.07 5.42 3.72
N ALA A 179 9.19 4.70 3.72
CA ALA A 179 9.94 4.37 4.94
C ALA A 179 10.59 5.60 5.60
N GLY A 180 10.90 6.65 4.83
CA GLY A 180 11.48 7.89 5.33
C GLY A 180 10.50 8.82 6.05
N LEU A 181 9.20 8.51 6.07
CA LEU A 181 8.20 9.38 6.66
C LEU A 181 8.18 9.30 8.19
N PRO A 182 7.98 10.44 8.89
CA PRO A 182 7.86 10.48 10.35
C PRO A 182 6.45 10.03 10.81
N LEU A 183 6.08 8.78 10.50
CA LEU A 183 4.74 8.26 10.80
C LEU A 183 4.46 8.15 12.30
N ALA A 184 5.49 7.87 13.09
CA ALA A 184 5.36 7.76 14.55
C ALA A 184 4.97 9.10 15.20
N GLU A 185 5.42 10.23 14.65
CA GLU A 185 5.06 11.57 15.15
C GLU A 185 3.67 12.00 14.67
N ALA A 186 3.25 11.53 13.49
CA ALA A 186 1.96 11.88 12.90
C ALA A 186 0.75 11.32 13.67
N TRP A 187 0.93 10.33 14.55
CA TRP A 187 -0.15 9.69 15.31
C TRP A 187 -0.11 9.92 16.82
N SER A 188 0.80 10.77 17.29
CA SER A 188 0.93 11.12 18.71
C SER A 188 0.24 12.46 19.05
N ARG A 189 -0.44 13.09 18.08
CA ARG A 189 -1.21 14.34 18.25
C ARG A 189 -2.71 14.03 18.24
#